data_AF-A0A0S4FQX8-F1
#
_entry.id   AF-A0A0S4FQX8-F1
#
_cell.length_a   1.000
_cell.length_b   1.000
_cell.length_c   1.000
_cell.angle_alpha   90.00
_cell.angle_beta   90.00
_cell.angle_gamma   90.00
#
_symmetry.space_group_name_H-M   'P 1'
#
loop_
_entity.id
_entity.type
_entity.pdbx_description
1 polymer ?
#
loop_
_entity_poly.entity_id
_entity_poly.type
_entity_poly.pdbx_seq_one_letter_code
_entity_poly.pdbx_strand_id
1 'polypeptide(L)'
;MAREIIEKTDEINKESYKIEHGCLKVLGLHQPLAKDLRLGAALLRTSIELERINNLSAYIARYAIDAAESERSCYKPPHIEFMSQTVQDMLKDGVGALLNEDIQLLKRSTRSYVNLQDFYNQMFSEYHEITHGSSQTSLILVGRNLLSMGHHIMGMADRVAYSIVGKRVMHHKLFHNMLMR
;
A
#
# COMPACT_ATOMS: atom_id res chain seq x y z
N MET A 1 -5.39 7.38 -19.60
CA MET A 1 -5.36 6.75 -18.26
C MET A 1 -3.94 6.50 -17.75
N ALA A 2 -3.09 5.66 -18.36
CA ALA A 2 -1.74 5.40 -17.79
C ALA A 2 -0.84 6.65 -17.70
N ARG A 3 -0.78 7.48 -18.76
CA ARG A 3 -0.04 8.75 -18.75
C ARG A 3 -0.55 9.72 -17.69
N GLU A 4 -1.86 9.80 -17.53
CA GLU A 4 -2.54 10.62 -16.51
C GLU A 4 -2.18 10.20 -15.08
N ILE A 5 -2.02 8.90 -14.80
CA ILE A 5 -1.55 8.42 -13.47
C ILE A 5 -0.14 8.97 -13.18
N ILE A 6 0.75 8.92 -14.17
CA ILE A 6 2.11 9.44 -14.02
C ILE A 6 2.09 10.97 -13.82
N GLU A 7 1.30 11.70 -14.61
CA GLU A 7 1.18 13.16 -14.49
C GLU A 7 0.62 13.59 -13.12
N LYS A 8 -0.37 12.88 -12.59
CA LYS A 8 -0.97 13.17 -11.27
C LYS A 8 -0.09 12.76 -10.08
N THR A 9 1.00 12.03 -10.31
CA THR A 9 1.88 11.53 -9.24
C THR A 9 2.45 12.69 -8.41
N ASP A 10 2.89 13.76 -9.06
CA ASP A 10 3.45 14.94 -8.39
C ASP A 10 2.42 15.69 -7.54
N GLU A 11 1.16 15.71 -7.97
CA GLU A 11 0.06 16.34 -7.22
C GLU A 11 -0.18 15.59 -5.90
N ILE A 12 -0.25 14.25 -5.96
CA ILE A 12 -0.43 13.42 -4.77
C ILE A 12 0.77 13.54 -3.81
N ASN A 13 2.00 13.61 -4.33
CA ASN A 13 3.20 13.83 -3.51
C ASN A 13 3.16 15.21 -2.81
N LYS A 14 2.65 16.25 -3.48
CA LYS A 14 2.43 17.56 -2.84
C LYS A 14 1.36 17.51 -1.75
N GLU A 15 0.31 16.71 -1.91
CA GLU A 15 -0.68 16.50 -0.84
C GLU A 15 -0.07 15.82 0.38
N SER A 16 0.83 14.85 0.19
CA SER A 16 1.59 14.23 1.29
C SER A 16 2.36 15.28 2.11
N TYR A 17 3.07 16.18 1.42
CA TYR A 17 3.80 17.27 2.07
C TYR A 17 2.88 18.25 2.82
N LYS A 18 1.69 18.55 2.26
CA LYS A 18 0.69 19.39 2.95
C LYS A 18 0.19 18.75 4.23
N ILE A 19 -0.07 17.44 4.23
CA ILE A 19 -0.48 16.68 5.42
C ILE A 19 0.64 16.71 6.46
N GLU A 20 1.89 16.46 6.05
CA GLU A 20 3.06 16.52 6.93
C GLU A 20 3.20 17.90 7.59
N HIS A 21 3.20 18.96 6.78
CA HIS A 21 3.30 20.33 7.26
C HIS A 21 2.14 20.69 8.21
N GLY A 22 0.91 20.26 7.89
CA GLY A 22 -0.24 20.45 8.77
C GLY A 22 -0.07 19.76 10.12
N CYS A 23 0.40 18.51 10.12
CA CYS A 23 0.69 17.77 11.35
C CYS A 23 1.79 18.46 12.17
N LEU A 24 2.92 18.81 11.55
CA LEU A 24 4.02 19.51 12.23
C LEU A 24 3.59 20.86 12.81
N LYS A 25 2.77 21.62 12.09
CA LYS A 25 2.21 22.88 12.56
C LYS A 25 1.35 22.67 13.82
N VAL A 26 0.46 21.68 13.82
CA VAL A 26 -0.38 21.35 14.99
C VAL A 26 0.49 20.91 16.17
N LEU A 27 1.47 20.03 15.92
CA LEU A 27 2.39 19.55 16.96
C LEU A 27 3.18 20.70 17.59
N GLY A 28 3.72 21.61 16.78
CA GLY A 28 4.54 22.73 17.24
C GLY A 28 3.74 23.84 17.94
N LEU A 29 2.57 24.21 17.39
CA LEU A 29 1.78 25.33 17.92
C LEU A 29 0.91 24.96 19.12
N HIS A 30 0.36 23.74 19.13
CA HIS A 30 -0.65 23.34 20.11
C HIS A 30 -0.16 22.31 21.12
N GLN A 31 1.02 21.73 20.92
CA GLN A 31 1.64 20.75 21.83
C GLN A 31 0.65 19.67 22.32
N PRO A 32 -0.07 19.01 21.39
CA PRO A 32 -1.09 18.03 21.74
C PRO A 32 -0.48 16.86 22.52
N LEU A 33 -1.28 16.28 23.41
CA LEU A 33 -0.85 15.22 24.31
C LEU A 33 -1.59 13.91 24.04
N ALA A 34 -0.99 12.80 24.48
CA ALA A 34 -1.60 11.47 24.49
C ALA A 34 -2.28 11.10 23.16
N LYS A 35 -3.62 11.03 23.12
CA LYS A 35 -4.38 10.56 21.95
C LYS A 35 -4.06 11.37 20.70
N ASP A 36 -4.04 12.69 20.81
CA ASP A 36 -3.85 13.60 19.67
C ASP A 36 -2.43 13.49 19.10
N LEU A 37 -1.43 13.32 19.96
CA LEU A 37 -0.06 13.07 19.54
C LEU A 37 0.07 11.75 18.77
N ARG A 38 -0.63 10.69 19.24
CA ARG A 38 -0.63 9.39 18.54
C ARG A 38 -1.34 9.48 17.19
N LEU A 39 -2.44 10.22 17.11
CA LEU A 39 -3.16 10.46 15.85
C LEU A 39 -2.27 11.20 14.85
N GLY A 40 -1.60 12.27 15.27
CA GLY A 40 -0.64 12.99 14.42
C GLY A 40 0.48 12.08 13.90
N ALA A 41 1.05 11.22 14.76
CA ALA A 41 2.07 10.26 14.34
C ALA A 41 1.53 9.22 13.34
N ALA A 42 0.28 8.78 13.49
CA ALA A 42 -0.37 7.86 12.55
C ALA A 42 -0.66 8.51 11.20
N LEU A 43 -1.12 9.77 11.19
CA LEU A 43 -1.33 10.55 9.98
C LEU A 43 -0.03 10.76 9.20
N LEU A 44 1.04 11.18 9.89
CA LEU A 44 2.37 11.34 9.29
C LEU A 44 2.87 10.04 8.65
N ARG A 45 2.80 8.93 9.40
CA ARG A 45 3.23 7.63 8.87
C ARG A 45 2.39 7.21 7.66
N THR A 46 1.07 7.36 7.75
CA THR A 46 0.14 6.99 6.68
C THR A 46 0.41 7.81 5.41
N SER A 47 0.62 9.12 5.53
CA SER A 47 0.93 10.00 4.40
C SER A 47 2.15 9.53 3.61
N ILE A 48 3.24 9.19 4.32
CA ILE A 48 4.46 8.68 3.70
C ILE A 48 4.20 7.37 2.96
N GLU A 49 3.46 6.44 3.55
CA GLU A 49 3.16 5.16 2.90
C GLU A 49 2.23 5.33 1.68
N LEU A 50 1.27 6.26 1.72
CA LEU A 50 0.43 6.60 0.56
C LEU A 50 1.26 7.18 -0.60
N GLU A 51 2.24 8.03 -0.30
CA GLU A 51 3.18 8.55 -1.30
C GLU A 51 3.99 7.42 -1.95
N ARG A 52 4.44 6.43 -1.17
CA ARG A 52 5.13 5.24 -1.73
C ARG A 52 4.22 4.42 -2.63
N ILE A 53 2.96 4.21 -2.25
CA ILE A 53 1.96 3.50 -3.07
C ILE A 53 1.67 4.28 -4.37
N ASN A 54 1.57 5.61 -4.31
CA ASN A 54 1.41 6.46 -5.47
C ASN A 54 2.57 6.30 -6.47
N ASN A 55 3.81 6.36 -5.98
CA ASN A 55 5.00 6.16 -6.82
C ASN A 55 5.02 4.76 -7.46
N LEU A 56 4.66 3.71 -6.73
CA LEU A 56 4.54 2.35 -7.27
C LEU A 56 3.47 2.25 -8.37
N SER A 57 2.39 3.01 -8.25
CA SER A 57 1.32 3.08 -9.25
C SER A 57 1.81 3.73 -10.55
N ALA A 58 2.65 4.76 -10.45
CA ALA A 58 3.31 5.38 -11.59
C ALA A 58 4.24 4.40 -12.33
N TYR A 59 4.99 3.56 -11.60
CA TYR A 59 5.80 2.51 -12.22
C TYR A 59 4.96 1.47 -12.97
N ILE A 60 3.82 1.04 -12.40
CA ILE A 60 2.89 0.13 -13.09
C ILE A 60 2.33 0.79 -14.35
N ALA A 61 1.97 2.07 -14.28
CA ALA A 61 1.49 2.83 -15.43
C ALA A 61 2.57 2.95 -16.54
N ARG A 62 3.85 3.11 -16.16
CA ARG A 62 4.97 3.08 -17.10
C ARG A 62 5.05 1.73 -17.82
N TYR A 63 5.00 0.62 -17.09
CA TYR A 63 5.03 -0.71 -17.70
C TYR A 63 3.85 -0.94 -18.66
N ALA A 64 2.67 -0.39 -18.36
CA ALA A 64 1.52 -0.48 -19.26
C ALA A 64 1.73 0.29 -20.57
N ILE A 65 2.39 1.46 -20.53
CA ILE A 65 2.75 2.23 -21.73
C ILE A 65 3.78 1.47 -22.56
N ASP A 66 4.86 1.01 -21.93
CA ASP A 66 5.95 0.31 -22.62
C ASP A 66 5.44 -0.98 -23.30
N ALA A 67 4.52 -1.70 -22.65
CA ALA A 67 3.87 -2.88 -23.23
C ALA A 67 3.05 -2.53 -24.48
N ALA A 68 2.25 -1.46 -24.43
CA ALA A 68 1.44 -1.02 -25.56
C ALA A 68 2.28 -0.54 -26.75
N GLU A 69 3.40 0.14 -26.50
CA GLU A 69 4.31 0.66 -27.53
C GLU A 69 5.13 -0.47 -28.19
N SER A 70 5.31 -1.61 -27.52
CA SER A 70 6.09 -2.74 -28.04
C SER A 70 5.36 -3.62 -29.08
N GLU A 71 4.06 -3.38 -29.34
CA GLU A 71 3.17 -4.18 -30.21
C GLU A 71 3.14 -5.70 -29.90
N ARG A 72 3.63 -6.11 -28.72
CA ARG A 72 3.63 -7.50 -28.29
C ARG A 72 2.28 -7.84 -27.69
N SER A 73 1.69 -8.94 -28.14
CA SER A 73 0.54 -9.54 -27.47
C SER A 73 0.94 -9.96 -26.05
N CYS A 74 0.58 -9.12 -25.06
CA CYS A 74 0.84 -9.39 -23.66
C CYS A 74 -0.36 -10.10 -23.06
N TYR A 75 -0.24 -11.41 -22.81
CA TYR A 75 -1.21 -12.12 -21.99
C TYR A 75 -1.16 -11.55 -20.56
N LYS A 76 -2.29 -11.04 -20.07
CA LYS A 76 -2.43 -10.55 -18.69
C LYS A 76 -2.82 -11.73 -17.79
N PRO A 77 -1.97 -12.17 -16.84
CA PRO A 77 -2.33 -13.23 -15.92
C PRO A 77 -3.49 -12.79 -15.01
N PRO A 78 -4.49 -13.66 -14.76
CA PRO A 78 -5.59 -13.36 -13.83
C PRO A 78 -5.11 -12.92 -12.45
N HIS A 79 -3.96 -13.45 -12.00
CA HIS A 79 -3.29 -13.08 -10.75
C HIS A 79 -3.10 -11.56 -10.58
N ILE A 80 -2.76 -10.83 -11.63
CA ILE A 80 -2.54 -9.37 -11.55
C ILE A 80 -3.84 -8.65 -11.14
N GLU A 81 -4.98 -9.14 -11.62
CA GLU A 81 -6.28 -8.58 -11.28
C GLU A 81 -6.67 -8.88 -9.83
N PHE A 82 -6.48 -10.12 -9.39
CA PHE A 82 -6.69 -10.49 -7.98
C PHE A 82 -5.78 -9.72 -7.02
N MET A 83 -4.50 -9.57 -7.36
CA MET A 83 -3.55 -8.78 -6.58
C MET A 83 -3.94 -7.31 -6.54
N SER A 84 -4.33 -6.72 -7.68
CA SER A 84 -4.76 -5.32 -7.74
C SER A 84 -6.00 -5.07 -6.89
N GLN A 85 -7.01 -5.95 -6.97
CA GLN A 85 -8.20 -5.85 -6.14
C GLN A 85 -7.86 -5.99 -4.65
N THR A 86 -7.01 -6.96 -4.30
CA THR A 86 -6.58 -7.17 -2.91
C THR A 86 -5.87 -5.93 -2.35
N VAL A 87 -4.96 -5.30 -3.11
CA VAL A 87 -4.29 -4.06 -2.69
C VAL A 87 -5.29 -2.92 -2.49
N GLN A 88 -6.26 -2.75 -3.38
CA GLN A 88 -7.29 -1.71 -3.25
C GLN A 88 -8.15 -1.91 -2.00
N ASP A 89 -8.57 -3.15 -1.72
CA ASP A 89 -9.35 -3.48 -0.52
C ASP A 89 -8.52 -3.29 0.76
N MET A 90 -7.26 -3.76 0.75
CA MET A 90 -6.32 -3.52 1.83
C MET A 90 -6.13 -2.03 2.13
N LEU A 91 -6.01 -1.19 1.09
CA LEU A 91 -5.81 0.24 1.23
C LEU A 91 -7.05 0.91 1.80
N LYS A 92 -8.23 0.58 1.26
CA LYS A 92 -9.53 1.06 1.73
C LYS A 92 -9.74 0.75 3.21
N ASP A 93 -9.44 -0.49 3.61
CA ASP A 93 -9.58 -0.93 4.99
C ASP A 93 -8.52 -0.30 5.90
N GLY A 94 -7.27 -0.18 5.46
CA GLY A 94 -6.17 0.38 6.24
C GLY A 94 -6.36 1.87 6.53
N VAL A 95 -6.74 2.66 5.51
CA VAL A 95 -7.09 4.08 5.67
C VAL A 95 -8.42 4.22 6.41
N GLY A 96 -9.41 3.39 6.09
CA GLY A 96 -10.70 3.38 6.78
C GLY A 96 -10.58 3.11 8.29
N ALA A 97 -9.65 2.24 8.70
CA ALA A 97 -9.35 2.01 10.11
C ALA A 97 -8.86 3.27 10.81
N LEU A 98 -7.99 4.05 10.17
CA LEU A 98 -7.48 5.30 10.73
C LEU A 98 -8.60 6.34 10.87
N LEU A 99 -9.43 6.51 9.83
CA LEU A 99 -10.48 7.52 9.81
C LEU A 99 -11.62 7.22 10.79
N ASN A 100 -11.97 5.95 10.96
CA ASN A 100 -13.10 5.53 11.78
C ASN A 100 -12.70 5.01 13.17
N GLU A 101 -11.41 5.07 13.50
CA GLU A 101 -10.83 4.42 14.70
C GLU A 101 -11.21 2.93 14.84
N ASP A 102 -11.38 2.22 13.71
CA ASP A 102 -11.89 0.85 13.67
C ASP A 102 -10.76 -0.18 13.51
N ILE A 103 -10.46 -0.86 14.61
CA ILE A 103 -9.42 -1.90 14.65
C ILE A 103 -9.79 -3.14 13.81
N GLN A 104 -11.08 -3.42 13.58
CA GLN A 104 -11.52 -4.57 12.79
C GLN A 104 -11.26 -4.35 11.31
N LEU A 105 -11.42 -3.12 10.81
CA LEU A 105 -10.96 -2.76 9.46
C LEU A 105 -9.45 -3.01 9.32
N LEU A 106 -8.66 -2.62 10.32
CA LEU A 106 -7.22 -2.84 10.29
C LEU A 106 -6.83 -4.33 10.32
N LYS A 107 -7.52 -5.13 11.14
CA LYS A 107 -7.36 -6.59 11.17
C LYS A 107 -7.64 -7.21 9.79
N ARG A 108 -8.71 -6.78 9.14
CA ARG A 108 -9.09 -7.27 7.81
C ARG A 108 -8.03 -6.89 6.77
N SER A 109 -7.63 -5.62 6.73
CA SER A 109 -6.55 -5.13 5.85
C SER A 109 -5.27 -5.96 6.01
N THR A 110 -4.78 -6.09 7.23
CA THR A 110 -3.52 -6.80 7.52
C THR A 110 -3.56 -8.29 7.22
N ARG A 111 -4.72 -8.95 7.42
CA ARG A 111 -4.91 -10.36 7.08
C ARG A 111 -4.87 -10.59 5.56
N SER A 112 -5.43 -9.67 4.78
CA SER A 112 -5.46 -9.76 3.31
C SER A 112 -4.07 -9.73 2.67
N TYR A 113 -3.04 -9.28 3.39
CA TYR A 113 -1.66 -9.32 2.90
C TYR A 113 -1.17 -10.74 2.59
N VAL A 114 -1.64 -11.75 3.35
CA VAL A 114 -1.29 -13.16 3.10
C VAL A 114 -1.81 -13.60 1.73
N ASN A 115 -3.07 -13.27 1.41
CA ASN A 115 -3.65 -13.58 0.11
C ASN A 115 -2.88 -12.90 -1.03
N LEU A 116 -2.44 -11.66 -0.83
CA LEU A 116 -1.61 -10.93 -1.80
C LEU A 116 -0.26 -11.63 -2.04
N GLN A 117 0.39 -12.12 -0.98
CA GLN A 117 1.63 -12.90 -1.09
C GLN A 117 1.38 -14.22 -1.84
N ASP A 118 0.30 -14.91 -1.55
CA ASP A 118 -0.05 -16.17 -2.20
C ASP A 118 -0.29 -15.99 -3.71
N PHE A 119 -1.06 -14.97 -4.10
CA PHE A 119 -1.27 -14.64 -5.52
C PHE A 119 0.04 -14.27 -6.24
N TYR A 120 0.93 -13.53 -5.58
CA TYR A 120 2.24 -13.22 -6.13
C TYR A 120 3.07 -14.49 -6.35
N ASN A 121 3.12 -15.37 -5.35
CA ASN A 121 3.91 -16.61 -5.41
C ASN A 121 3.38 -17.57 -6.49
N GLN A 122 2.06 -17.70 -6.64
CA GLN A 122 1.42 -18.48 -7.70
C GLN A 122 1.78 -17.93 -9.08
N MET A 123 1.61 -16.61 -9.29
CA MET A 123 1.99 -15.96 -10.54
C MET A 123 3.49 -16.13 -10.82
N PHE A 124 4.34 -15.92 -9.83
CA PHE A 124 5.78 -16.06 -10.02
C PHE A 124 6.12 -17.48 -10.44
N SER A 125 5.58 -18.50 -9.77
CA SER A 125 5.85 -19.90 -10.11
C SER A 125 5.39 -20.29 -11.52
N GLU A 126 4.24 -19.76 -11.97
CA GLU A 126 3.65 -20.10 -13.27
C GLU A 126 4.34 -19.35 -14.44
N TYR A 127 4.77 -18.11 -14.23
CA TYR A 127 5.28 -17.25 -15.32
C TYR A 127 6.79 -17.01 -15.26
N HIS A 128 7.52 -17.49 -14.24
CA HIS A 128 8.97 -17.27 -14.11
C HIS A 128 9.81 -18.13 -15.08
N GLU A 129 9.42 -19.37 -15.37
CA GLU A 129 10.21 -20.22 -16.30
C GLU A 129 10.03 -19.83 -17.78
N ILE A 130 8.95 -19.12 -18.11
CA ILE A 130 8.65 -18.67 -19.48
C ILE A 130 9.40 -17.36 -19.82
N THR A 131 10.12 -16.77 -18.85
CA THR A 131 10.81 -15.47 -18.94
C THR A 131 12.06 -15.43 -19.85
N HIS A 132 12.25 -16.42 -20.74
CA HIS A 132 13.25 -16.34 -21.82
C HIS A 132 12.86 -15.32 -22.91
N GLY A 133 11.70 -14.64 -22.80
CA GLY A 133 11.27 -13.52 -23.64
C GLY A 133 11.00 -12.23 -22.85
N SER A 134 11.42 -11.08 -23.39
CA SER A 134 11.41 -9.77 -22.71
C SER A 134 10.03 -9.17 -22.39
N SER A 135 8.92 -9.77 -22.82
CA SER A 135 7.57 -9.26 -22.52
C SER A 135 7.02 -9.68 -21.15
N GLN A 136 7.53 -10.78 -20.59
CA GLN A 136 6.99 -11.36 -19.35
C GLN A 136 7.69 -10.83 -18.09
N THR A 137 8.91 -10.31 -18.22
CA THR A 137 9.62 -9.64 -17.13
C THR A 137 8.82 -8.46 -16.56
N SER A 138 8.17 -7.68 -17.43
CA SER A 138 7.33 -6.55 -17.00
C SER A 138 6.16 -6.97 -16.13
N LEU A 139 5.57 -8.16 -16.36
CA LEU A 139 4.46 -8.68 -15.54
C LEU A 139 4.93 -9.06 -14.14
N ILE A 140 6.11 -9.67 -14.02
CA ILE A 140 6.74 -9.97 -12.73
C ILE A 140 7.00 -8.66 -11.96
N LEU A 141 7.47 -7.61 -12.65
CA LEU A 141 7.69 -6.30 -12.05
C LEU A 141 6.38 -5.63 -11.59
N VAL A 142 5.30 -5.75 -12.38
CA VAL A 142 3.96 -5.28 -11.95
C VAL A 142 3.50 -6.03 -10.70
N GLY A 143 3.63 -7.37 -10.68
CA GLY A 143 3.31 -8.20 -9.52
C GLY A 143 4.12 -7.80 -8.28
N ARG A 144 5.42 -7.57 -8.44
CA ARG A 144 6.30 -7.12 -7.37
C ARG A 144 5.89 -5.75 -6.84
N ASN A 145 5.52 -4.82 -7.71
CA ASN A 145 5.05 -3.49 -7.30
C ASN A 145 3.74 -3.58 -6.53
N LEU A 146 2.79 -4.43 -6.94
CA LEU A 146 1.55 -4.69 -6.21
C LEU A 146 1.83 -5.30 -4.82
N LEU A 147 2.73 -6.29 -4.74
CA LEU A 147 3.15 -6.84 -3.45
C LEU A 147 3.81 -5.77 -2.54
N SER A 148 4.62 -4.89 -3.13
CA SER A 148 5.25 -3.78 -2.42
C SER A 148 4.21 -2.76 -1.92
N MET A 149 3.15 -2.48 -2.69
CA MET A 149 2.04 -1.63 -2.23
C MET A 149 1.39 -2.25 -0.99
N GLY A 150 1.11 -3.55 -1.00
CA GLY A 150 0.63 -4.28 0.18
C GLY A 150 1.55 -4.13 1.38
N HIS A 151 2.87 -4.21 1.17
CA HIS A 151 3.85 -3.99 2.25
C HIS A 151 3.78 -2.56 2.82
N HIS A 152 3.59 -1.55 1.99
CA HIS A 152 3.43 -0.17 2.46
C HIS A 152 2.14 0.02 3.28
N ILE A 153 1.06 -0.67 2.91
CA ILE A 153 -0.18 -0.71 3.70
C ILE A 153 0.09 -1.34 5.08
N MET A 154 0.87 -2.42 5.14
CA MET A 154 1.33 -2.98 6.42
C MET A 154 2.24 -2.01 7.19
N GLY A 155 3.03 -1.22 6.48
CA GLY A 155 3.96 -0.23 7.04
C GLY A 155 3.29 0.90 7.83
N MET A 156 2.00 1.18 7.57
CA MET A 156 1.21 2.13 8.37
C MET A 156 0.42 1.44 9.50
N ALA A 157 0.18 0.13 9.43
CA ALA A 157 -0.74 -0.58 10.32
C ALA A 157 -0.36 -0.45 11.81
N ASP A 158 0.92 -0.58 12.16
CA ASP A 158 1.37 -0.43 13.56
C ASP A 158 1.01 0.94 14.15
N ARG A 159 1.13 2.01 13.35
CA ARG A 159 0.83 3.36 13.82
C ARG A 159 -0.66 3.61 13.90
N VAL A 160 -1.45 3.08 12.96
CA VAL A 160 -2.91 3.11 13.03
C VAL A 160 -3.43 2.32 14.25
N ALA A 161 -2.90 1.11 14.50
CA ALA A 161 -3.26 0.34 15.69
C ALA A 161 -2.92 1.10 16.98
N TYR A 162 -1.74 1.74 17.01
CA TYR A 162 -1.29 2.52 18.16
C TYR A 162 -2.15 3.77 18.41
N SER A 163 -2.62 4.47 17.38
CA SER A 163 -3.51 5.62 17.56
C SER A 163 -4.84 5.22 18.20
N ILE A 164 -5.39 4.07 17.81
CA ILE A 164 -6.68 3.54 18.28
C ILE A 164 -6.54 2.94 19.69
N VAL A 165 -5.66 1.95 19.87
CA VAL A 165 -5.57 1.13 21.09
C VAL A 165 -4.73 1.80 22.18
N GLY A 166 -3.81 2.68 21.78
CA GLY A 166 -2.91 3.37 22.70
C GLY A 166 -1.79 2.54 23.32
N LYS A 167 -1.65 1.28 22.91
CA LYS A 167 -0.53 0.40 23.25
C LYS A 167 0.18 -0.01 21.97
N ARG A 168 1.52 -0.07 22.02
CA ARG A 168 2.32 -0.43 20.85
C ARG A 168 2.02 -1.89 20.48
N VAL A 169 1.38 -2.08 19.34
CA VAL A 169 1.21 -3.41 18.72
C VAL A 169 2.40 -3.54 17.76
N MET A 170 3.32 -4.48 18.03
CA MET A 170 4.50 -4.72 17.20
C MET A 170 4.19 -5.80 16.18
N HIS A 171 4.40 -5.51 14.88
CA HIS A 171 4.10 -6.40 13.75
C HIS A 171 4.78 -7.78 13.76
N HIS A 172 5.72 -8.05 14.67
CA HIS A 172 6.41 -9.34 14.78
C HIS A 172 5.95 -10.13 16.02
N LYS A 173 5.28 -11.27 15.77
CA LYS A 173 4.76 -12.28 16.73
C LYS A 173 3.63 -11.87 17.69
N LEU A 174 3.50 -10.61 18.09
CA LEU A 174 2.44 -10.17 19.01
C LEU A 174 1.09 -9.88 18.32
N PHE A 175 1.07 -9.64 17.00
CA PHE A 175 -0.15 -9.41 16.21
C PHE A 175 -1.14 -10.58 16.27
N HIS A 176 -0.65 -11.82 16.30
CA HIS A 176 -1.51 -13.01 16.26
C HIS A 176 -2.36 -13.14 17.54
N ASN A 177 -1.81 -12.76 18.70
CA ASN A 177 -2.46 -12.95 20.00
C ASN A 177 -3.44 -11.82 20.37
N MET A 178 -3.22 -10.60 19.89
CA MET A 178 -4.07 -9.44 20.23
C MET A 178 -5.29 -9.30 19.32
N LEU A 179 -5.23 -9.85 18.10
CA LEU A 179 -6.28 -9.67 17.10
C LEU A 179 -7.24 -10.86 16.96
N MET A 180 -6.86 -12.04 17.47
CA MET A 180 -7.69 -13.27 17.44
C MET A 180 -8.50 -13.49 18.73
N ARG A 181 -8.59 -12.46 19.58
CA ARG A 181 -9.60 -12.33 20.63
C ARG A 181 -10.63 -11.26 20.22
#